data_AF-A0A1I7GQU7-F1
#
_entry.id   AF-A0A1I7GQU7-F1
#
_cell.length_a   1.000
_cell.length_b   1.000
_cell.length_c   1.000
_cell.angle_alpha   90.00
_cell.angle_beta   90.00
_cell.angle_gamma   90.00
#
_symmetry.space_group_name_H-M   'P 1'
#
loop_
_entity.id
_entity.type
_entity.pdbx_description
1 polymer ?
#
loop_
_entity_poly.entity_id
_entity_poly.type
_entity_poly.pdbx_seq_one_letter_code
_entity_poly.pdbx_strand_id
1 'polypeptide(L)'
;MKRPKYASDISREKFAEIEPLLRGVRRRTKPATVDLYEIFCAVLYLLRTGCQWRYLPDKFPKWQSVYAYWRKWSEPDQDGVSLLELALKKSGWSGPREVGAQRLQHVPDRGCAERRA
;
A
#
# COMPACT_ATOMS: atom_id res chain seq x y z
N MET A 1 18.30 -11.29 -1.77
CA MET A 1 18.69 -10.89 -0.40
C MET A 1 17.56 -11.26 0.54
N LYS A 2 17.82 -11.95 1.65
CA LYS A 2 16.78 -12.34 2.63
C LYS A 2 16.56 -11.17 3.59
N ARG A 3 15.38 -10.54 3.56
CA ARG A 3 15.01 -9.51 4.54
C ARG A 3 14.51 -10.14 5.85
N PRO A 4 14.62 -9.45 7.00
CA PRO A 4 13.90 -9.84 8.20
C PRO A 4 12.39 -9.79 7.96
N LYS A 5 11.65 -10.76 8.51
CA LYS A 5 10.18 -10.81 8.43
C LYS A 5 9.59 -9.77 9.38
N TYR A 6 8.68 -8.95 8.88
CA TYR A 6 7.89 -8.04 9.70
C TYR A 6 6.58 -8.69 10.13
N ALA A 7 6.00 -8.27 11.25
CA ALA A 7 4.72 -8.78 11.74
C ALA A 7 3.54 -8.49 10.77
N SER A 8 3.71 -7.53 9.86
CA SER A 8 2.77 -7.18 8.79
C SER A 8 2.91 -8.05 7.54
N ASP A 9 3.94 -8.89 7.46
CA ASP A 9 4.22 -9.68 6.25
C ASP A 9 3.25 -10.85 6.12
N ILE A 10 2.84 -11.13 4.89
CA ILE A 10 2.05 -12.32 4.55
C ILE A 10 2.94 -13.46 4.05
N SER A 11 2.46 -14.70 4.18
CA SER A 11 3.15 -15.86 3.62
C SER A 11 3.21 -15.75 2.09
N ARG A 12 4.31 -16.24 1.51
CA ARG A 12 4.49 -16.23 0.05
C ARG A 12 3.43 -17.07 -0.66
N GLU A 13 2.90 -18.10 0.00
CA GLU A 13 1.81 -18.94 -0.50
C GLU A 13 0.53 -18.14 -0.69
N LYS A 14 0.09 -17.41 0.36
CA LYS A 14 -1.06 -16.51 0.26
C LYS A 14 -0.83 -15.40 -0.77
N PHE A 15 0.40 -14.91 -0.88
CA PHE A 15 0.73 -13.92 -1.89
C PHE A 15 0.62 -14.47 -3.32
N ALA A 16 1.02 -15.71 -3.58
CA ALA A 16 0.94 -16.32 -4.90
C ALA A 16 -0.52 -16.37 -5.43
N GLU A 17 -1.50 -16.50 -4.54
CA GLU A 17 -2.92 -16.44 -4.91
C GLU A 17 -3.38 -15.03 -5.32
N ILE A 18 -2.72 -13.99 -4.82
CA ILE A 18 -3.08 -12.58 -5.01
C ILE A 18 -2.28 -11.97 -6.18
N GLU A 19 -1.05 -12.45 -6.37
CA GLU A 19 -0.13 -12.05 -7.42
C GLU A 19 -0.76 -11.92 -8.82
N PRO A 20 -1.59 -12.86 -9.33
CA PRO A 20 -2.20 -12.73 -10.65
C PRO A 20 -3.11 -11.49 -10.77
N LEU A 21 -3.81 -11.13 -9.70
CA LEU A 21 -4.67 -9.93 -9.66
C LEU A 21 -3.83 -8.66 -9.79
N LEU A 22 -2.68 -8.63 -9.11
CA LEU A 22 -1.78 -7.47 -9.09
C LEU A 22 -0.96 -7.35 -10.39
N ARG A 23 -0.66 -8.47 -11.06
CA ARG A 23 0.04 -8.47 -12.36
C ARG A 23 -0.81 -7.88 -13.49
N GLY A 24 -2.13 -8.00 -13.42
CA GLY A 24 -3.05 -7.51 -14.45
C GLY A 24 -2.99 -5.99 -14.70
N VAL A 25 -2.55 -5.21 -13.72
CA VAL A 25 -2.53 -3.73 -13.77
C VAL A 25 -1.46 -3.18 -14.70
N ARG A 26 -0.46 -3.98 -15.07
CA ARG A 26 0.70 -3.47 -15.81
C ARG A 26 0.70 -3.93 -17.28
N ARG A 27 0.44 -2.98 -18.18
CA ARG A 27 0.89 -3.07 -19.60
C ARG A 27 2.43 -3.00 -19.63
N ARG A 28 3.07 -4.08 -20.08
CA ARG A 28 4.51 -4.33 -19.88
C ARG A 28 5.36 -3.74 -21.02
N THR A 29 6.11 -2.68 -20.75
CA THR A 29 7.15 -2.15 -21.67
C THR A 29 8.60 -2.39 -21.19
N LYS A 30 8.81 -2.72 -19.91
CA LYS A 30 10.14 -3.07 -19.36
C LYS A 30 10.01 -4.20 -18.32
N PRO A 31 10.94 -5.16 -18.24
CA PRO A 31 10.92 -6.16 -17.16
C PRO A 31 10.96 -5.46 -15.79
N ALA A 32 10.15 -5.94 -14.85
CA ALA A 32 10.17 -5.45 -13.48
C ALA A 32 11.46 -5.94 -12.81
N THR A 33 12.34 -5.02 -12.44
CA THR A 33 13.52 -5.35 -11.61
C THR A 33 13.13 -5.60 -10.15
N VAL A 34 11.93 -5.20 -9.74
CA VAL A 34 11.44 -5.23 -8.36
C VAL A 34 10.46 -6.38 -8.17
N ASP A 35 10.64 -7.15 -7.10
CA ASP A 35 9.73 -8.22 -6.67
C ASP A 35 8.38 -7.62 -6.20
N LEU A 36 7.27 -8.12 -6.74
CA LEU A 36 5.92 -7.68 -6.38
C LEU A 36 5.58 -8.02 -4.92
N TYR A 37 6.11 -9.14 -4.41
CA TYR A 37 5.93 -9.54 -3.02
C TYR A 37 6.50 -8.48 -2.07
N GLU A 38 7.68 -7.97 -2.39
CA GLU A 38 8.37 -6.96 -1.58
C GLU A 38 7.58 -5.64 -1.55
N ILE A 39 7.05 -5.23 -2.70
CA ILE A 39 6.20 -4.05 -2.81
C ILE A 39 4.90 -4.23 -2.01
N PHE A 40 4.23 -5.37 -2.15
CA PHE A 40 2.96 -5.62 -1.46
C PHE A 40 3.15 -5.65 0.06
N CYS A 41 4.21 -6.30 0.55
CA CYS A 41 4.53 -6.28 1.97
C CYS A 41 4.88 -4.88 2.49
N ALA A 42 5.57 -4.05 1.69
CA ALA A 42 5.81 -2.66 2.05
C ALA A 42 4.49 -1.88 2.22
N VAL A 43 3.53 -2.08 1.30
CA VAL A 43 2.19 -1.48 1.41
C VAL A 43 1.47 -1.97 2.67
N LEU A 44 1.50 -3.27 2.97
CA LEU A 44 0.91 -3.81 4.19
C LEU A 44 1.55 -3.23 5.45
N TYR A 45 2.87 -3.05 5.45
CA TYR A 45 3.59 -2.40 6.54
C TYR A 45 3.06 -0.97 6.76
N LEU A 46 2.99 -0.17 5.69
CA LEU A 46 2.44 1.19 5.71
C LEU A 46 0.99 1.24 6.22
N LEU A 47 0.14 0.32 5.79
CA LEU A 47 -1.26 0.26 6.24
C LEU A 47 -1.38 -0.14 7.72
N ARG A 48 -0.52 -1.05 8.19
CA ARG A 48 -0.50 -1.48 9.60
C ARG A 48 -0.06 -0.35 10.52
N THR A 49 1.06 0.28 10.17
CA THR A 49 1.74 1.24 11.04
C THR A 49 1.20 2.66 10.89
N GLY A 50 0.68 3.01 9.72
CA GLY A 50 0.30 4.39 9.39
C GLY A 50 1.50 5.32 9.22
N CYS A 51 2.72 4.80 9.03
CA CYS A 51 3.91 5.63 8.80
C CYS A 51 3.77 6.46 7.52
N GLN A 52 4.44 7.62 7.46
CA GLN A 52 4.56 8.35 6.20
C GLN A 52 5.48 7.59 5.23
N TRP A 53 5.26 7.75 3.93
CA TRP A 53 6.03 7.09 2.86
C TRP A 53 7.55 7.24 2.98
N ARG A 54 8.04 8.39 3.48
CA ARG A 54 9.48 8.68 3.63
C ARG A 54 10.14 7.92 4.79
N TYR A 55 9.36 7.42 5.73
CA TYR A 55 9.84 6.63 6.87
C TYR A 55 9.79 5.12 6.60
N LEU A 56 9.60 4.70 5.35
CA LEU A 56 9.65 3.30 4.99
C LEU A 56 11.08 2.75 5.25
N PRO A 57 11.24 1.62 5.96
CA PRO A 57 12.57 1.05 6.21
C PRO A 57 13.33 0.75 4.92
N ASP A 58 14.64 1.02 4.90
CA ASP A 58 15.54 0.78 3.74
C ASP A 58 15.65 -0.68 3.30
N LYS A 59 15.10 -1.62 4.08
CA LYS A 59 15.02 -3.04 3.71
C LYS A 59 13.95 -3.30 2.65
N PHE A 60 12.99 -2.39 2.49
CA PHE A 60 12.00 -2.44 1.42
C PHE A 60 12.53 -1.77 0.14
N PRO A 61 11.93 -2.08 -1.03
CA PRO A 61 12.21 -1.33 -2.24
C PRO A 61 11.94 0.16 -2.02
N LYS A 62 12.62 1.00 -2.80
CA LYS A 62 12.51 2.47 -2.73
C LYS A 62 11.04 2.89 -2.67
N TRP A 63 10.71 3.74 -1.70
CA TRP A 63 9.33 4.14 -1.43
C TRP A 63 8.64 4.75 -2.67
N GLN A 64 9.37 5.40 -3.58
CA GLN A 64 8.79 5.94 -4.82
C GLN A 64 8.23 4.83 -5.71
N SER A 65 8.94 3.69 -5.79
CA SER A 65 8.45 2.52 -6.50
C SER A 65 7.22 1.96 -5.78
N VAL A 66 7.28 1.77 -4.47
CA VAL A 66 6.13 1.27 -3.69
C VAL A 66 4.90 2.14 -3.89
N TYR A 67 5.05 3.46 -3.80
CA TYR A 67 3.99 4.43 -4.00
C TYR A 67 3.42 4.39 -5.41
N ALA A 68 4.27 4.29 -6.45
CA ALA A 68 3.80 4.18 -7.83
C ALA A 68 2.95 2.91 -8.06
N TYR A 69 3.27 1.81 -7.39
CA TYR A 69 2.46 0.59 -7.43
C TYR A 69 1.18 0.73 -6.61
N TRP A 70 1.27 1.26 -5.38
CA TRP A 70 0.10 1.50 -4.54
C TRP A 70 -0.92 2.40 -5.24
N ARG A 71 -0.47 3.50 -5.86
CA ARG A 71 -1.34 4.41 -6.61
C ARG A 71 -2.12 3.67 -7.70
N LYS A 72 -1.44 2.83 -8.48
CA LYS A 72 -2.06 2.03 -9.55
C LYS A 72 -3.04 0.99 -9.05
N TRP A 73 -2.76 0.40 -7.89
CA TRP A 73 -3.67 -0.59 -7.29
C TRP A 73 -4.86 0.07 -6.59
N SER A 74 -4.70 1.32 -6.15
CA SER A 74 -5.73 2.12 -5.51
C SER A 74 -6.65 2.85 -6.49
N GLU A 75 -6.32 2.86 -7.78
CA GLU A 75 -7.22 3.38 -8.82
C GLU A 75 -8.49 2.50 -8.83
N PRO A 76 -9.69 3.10 -8.66
CA PRO A 76 -10.94 2.36 -8.73
C PRO A 76 -11.16 1.87 -10.15
N ASP A 77 -11.60 0.63 -10.30
CA ASP A 77 -12.07 0.12 -11.60
C ASP A 77 -13.51 0.62 -11.88
N GLN A 78 -14.12 0.14 -12.96
CA GLN A 78 -15.44 0.58 -13.43
C GLN A 78 -16.54 0.29 -12.39
N ASP A 79 -16.35 -0.73 -11.57
CA ASP A 79 -17.24 -1.13 -10.47
C ASP A 79 -16.99 -0.37 -9.15
N GLY A 80 -16.05 0.58 -9.12
CA GLY A 80 -15.72 1.37 -7.93
C GLY A 80 -14.90 0.63 -6.87
N VAL A 81 -14.60 -0.66 -7.08
CA VAL A 81 -13.74 -1.46 -6.20
C VAL A 81 -12.30 -1.40 -6.70
N SER A 82 -11.36 -1.02 -5.84
CA SER A 82 -9.94 -0.99 -6.19
C SER A 82 -9.33 -2.40 -6.17
N LEU A 83 -8.38 -2.67 -7.06
CA LEU A 83 -7.67 -3.96 -7.09
C LEU A 83 -6.89 -4.23 -5.79
N LEU A 84 -6.41 -3.16 -5.14
CA LEU A 84 -5.82 -3.23 -3.82
C LEU A 84 -6.82 -3.78 -2.79
N GLU A 85 -8.07 -3.34 -2.85
CA GLU A 85 -9.10 -3.75 -1.91
C GLU A 85 -9.50 -5.22 -2.06
N LEU A 86 -9.56 -5.72 -3.30
CA LEU A 86 -9.72 -7.14 -3.58
C LEU A 86 -8.54 -7.96 -3.07
N ALA A 87 -7.32 -7.48 -3.29
CA ALA A 87 -6.10 -8.12 -2.81
C ALA A 87 -6.05 -8.18 -1.27
N LEU A 88 -6.43 -7.09 -0.59
CA LEU A 88 -6.51 -7.03 0.87
C LEU A 88 -7.56 -8.00 1.40
N LYS A 89 -8.77 -8.02 0.80
CA LYS A 89 -9.84 -8.96 1.17
C LYS A 89 -9.39 -10.42 1.04
N LYS A 90 -8.71 -10.76 -0.06
CA LYS A 90 -8.20 -12.11 -0.32
C LYS A 90 -7.05 -12.50 0.62
N SER A 91 -6.21 -11.54 1.02
CA SER A 91 -5.12 -11.77 1.98
C SER A 91 -5.59 -12.01 3.42
N GLY A 92 -6.88 -11.78 3.73
CA GLY A 92 -7.41 -11.80 5.09
C GLY A 92 -6.99 -10.57 5.91
N TRP A 93 -6.71 -9.45 5.23
CA TRP A 93 -6.33 -8.21 5.90
C TRP A 93 -7.51 -7.63 6.68
N SER A 94 -7.33 -7.46 7.99
CA SER A 94 -8.32 -6.88 8.90
C SER A 94 -7.81 -5.57 9.53
N GLY A 95 -7.08 -4.78 8.75
CA GLY A 95 -6.56 -3.48 9.17
C GLY A 95 -7.20 -2.32 8.42
N PRO A 96 -6.83 -1.09 8.79
CA PRO A 96 -7.27 0.09 8.06
C PRO A 96 -6.84 0.04 6.59
N ARG A 97 -7.67 0.58 5.70
CA ARG A 97 -7.44 0.62 4.25
C ARG A 97 -6.72 1.89 3.82
N GLU A 98 -6.68 2.87 4.71
CA GLU A 98 -6.06 4.16 4.53
C GLU A 98 -4.64 4.16 5.07
N VAL A 99 -3.71 4.63 4.26
CA VAL A 99 -2.35 4.95 4.73
C VAL A 99 -2.42 6.12 5.70
N GLY A 100 -1.46 6.23 6.63
CA GLY A 100 -1.49 7.32 7.62
C GLY A 100 -1.57 8.72 7.00
N ALA A 101 -1.01 8.90 5.79
CA ALA A 101 -1.14 10.13 5.02
C ALA A 101 -2.59 10.45 4.58
N GLN A 102 -3.41 9.44 4.27
CA GLN A 102 -4.83 9.60 3.95
C GLN A 102 -5.67 9.85 5.20
N ARG A 103 -5.36 9.17 6.31
CA ARG A 103 -6.03 9.43 7.60
C ARG A 103 -5.87 10.88 8.06
N LEU A 104 -4.73 11.50 7.74
CA LEU A 104 -4.46 12.91 8.05
C LEU A 104 -5.26 13.89 7.17
N GLN A 105 -5.70 13.50 5.97
CA GLN A 105 -6.51 14.37 5.10
C GLN A 105 -7.97 14.49 5.55
N HIS A 106 -8.48 13.54 6.33
CA HIS A 106 -9.83 13.59 6.90
C HIS A 106 -9.87 14.17 8.32
N VAL A 107 -8.77 14.76 8.81
CA VAL A 107 -8.84 15.57 10.03
C VAL A 107 -9.58 16.85 9.65
N PRO A 108 -10.83 17.08 10.10
CA PRO A 108 -11.49 18.35 9.84
C PRO A 108 -10.61 19.45 10.43
N ASP A 109 -10.33 20.46 9.64
CA ASP A 109 -9.66 21.69 10.05
C ASP A 109 -10.37 22.18 11.32
N ARG A 110 -9.77 21.94 12.50
CA ARG A 110 -10.27 22.54 13.74
C ARG A 110 -9.89 24.00 13.63
N GLY A 111 -10.82 24.77 13.07
CA GLY A 111 -10.70 26.19 12.77
C GLY A 111 -9.87 26.90 13.83
N CYS A 112 -8.80 27.52 13.36
CA CYS A 112 -8.08 28.53 14.10
C CYS A 112 -9.12 29.54 14.61
N ALA A 113 -9.37 29.53 15.92
CA ALA A 113 -10.30 30.44 16.55
C ALA A 113 -9.82 31.87 16.30
N GLU A 114 -10.45 32.55 15.34
CA GLU A 114 -10.32 33.99 15.15
C GLU A 114 -10.77 34.68 16.45
N ARG A 115 -9.80 35.04 17.29
CA ARG A 115 -10.01 36.03 18.34
C ARG A 115 -10.12 37.39 17.63
N ARG A 116 -11.36 37.84 17.41
CA ARG A 116 -11.66 39.25 17.12
C ARG A 116 -11.21 40.08 18.33
N ALA A 117 -10.37 41.08 18.06
CA ALA A 117 -10.04 42.19 18.95
C ALA A 117 -10.53 43.48 18.29
#